data_AF-A4N6D1-F1
#
_entry.id   AF-A4N6D1-F1
#
_cell.length_a   1.000
_cell.length_b   1.000
_cell.length_c   1.000
_cell.angle_alpha   90.00
_cell.angle_beta   90.00
_cell.angle_gamma   90.00
#
_symmetry.space_group_name_H-M   'P 1'
#
loop_
_entity.id
_entity.type
_entity.pdbx_description
1 polymer ?
#
loop_
_entity_poly.entity_id
_entity_poly.type
_entity_poly.pdbx_seq_one_letter_code
_entity_poly.pdbx_strand_id
1 'polypeptide(L)'
;MDITILSYEKLVDVIVLIAGDSDFVPAAKQARIKGVDFILNPLKQEISHDLAEHIDGIQSFSVGVGLAEILKCDPEGNPQWWQDYQAKAAANKEKRKAKKQTRKKK
;
A
#
# COMPACT_ATOMS: atom_id res chain seq x y z
N MET A 1 8.44 20.98 -9.71
CA MET A 1 9.39 19.88 -9.42
C MET A 1 8.68 18.61 -9.82
N ASP A 2 9.16 17.93 -10.87
CA ASP A 2 8.47 16.79 -11.49
C ASP A 2 9.08 15.46 -11.06
N ILE A 3 8.25 14.41 -10.99
CA ILE A 3 8.67 13.01 -10.71
C ILE A 3 9.82 12.57 -11.62
N THR A 4 9.80 12.98 -12.89
CA THR A 4 10.85 12.66 -13.86
C THR A 4 12.20 13.25 -13.47
N ILE A 5 12.25 14.49 -12.99
CA ILE A 5 13.49 15.15 -12.56
C ILE A 5 14.03 14.47 -11.30
N LEU A 6 13.16 14.20 -10.32
CA LEU A 6 13.51 13.50 -9.09
C LEU A 6 14.14 12.13 -9.38
N SER A 7 13.56 11.40 -10.34
CA SER A 7 14.03 10.08 -10.75
C SER A 7 15.30 10.14 -11.59
N TYR A 8 15.40 11.11 -12.51
CA TYR A 8 16.52 11.23 -13.44
C TYR A 8 17.82 11.62 -12.72
N GLU A 9 17.73 12.61 -11.83
CA GLU A 9 18.85 13.10 -11.02
C GLU A 9 19.11 12.22 -9.78
N LYS A 10 18.37 11.11 -9.63
CA LYS A 10 18.47 10.18 -8.49
C LYS A 10 18.42 10.89 -7.12
N LEU A 11 17.53 11.89 -7.01
CA LEU A 11 17.36 12.64 -5.78
C LEU A 11 16.51 11.87 -4.76
N VAL A 12 15.87 10.78 -5.18
CA VAL A 12 15.01 9.92 -4.37
C VAL A 12 15.25 8.45 -4.72
N ASP A 13 15.17 7.58 -3.72
CA ASP A 13 15.22 6.12 -3.89
C ASP A 13 13.83 5.51 -4.07
N VAL A 14 12.80 6.12 -3.46
CA VAL A 14 11.42 5.61 -3.44
C VAL A 14 10.44 6.74 -3.69
N ILE A 15 9.46 6.49 -4.56
CA ILE A 15 8.31 7.36 -4.79
C ILE A 15 7.06 6.64 -4.34
N VAL A 16 6.31 7.26 -3.43
CA VAL A 16 5.00 6.78 -2.98
C VAL A 16 3.91 7.64 -3.61
N LEU A 17 3.17 7.07 -4.56
CA LEU A 17 2.02 7.69 -5.19
C LEU A 17 0.75 7.38 -4.40
N ILE A 18 0.00 8.42 -4.03
CA ILE A 18 -1.32 8.31 -3.40
C ILE A 18 -2.34 8.86 -4.39
N ALA A 19 -2.86 7.99 -5.25
CA ALA A 19 -3.82 8.34 -6.29
C ALA A 19 -4.57 7.09 -6.77
N GLY A 20 -5.80 7.28 -7.27
CA GLY A 20 -6.59 6.20 -7.88
C GLY A 20 -6.65 6.25 -9.41
N ASP A 21 -5.80 7.07 -10.05
CA ASP A 21 -5.85 7.33 -11.49
C ASP A 21 -4.70 6.63 -12.25
N SER A 22 -4.97 6.22 -13.48
CA SER A 22 -4.02 5.62 -14.43
C SER A 22 -3.11 6.61 -15.13
N ASP A 23 -3.36 7.91 -15.03
CA ASP A 23 -2.54 8.96 -15.68
C ASP A 23 -1.06 8.95 -15.27
N PHE A 24 -0.71 8.26 -14.17
CA PHE A 24 0.65 8.16 -13.67
C PHE A 24 1.48 7.02 -14.28
N VAL A 25 0.93 6.22 -15.20
CA VAL A 25 1.68 5.14 -15.88
C VAL A 25 3.01 5.63 -16.50
N PRO A 26 3.05 6.75 -17.26
CA PRO A 26 4.31 7.24 -17.82
C PRO A 26 5.34 7.61 -16.76
N ALA A 27 4.89 8.18 -15.64
CA ALA A 27 5.75 8.58 -14.53
C ALA A 27 6.32 7.35 -13.80
N ALA A 28 5.49 6.34 -13.53
CA ALA A 28 5.90 5.07 -12.93
C ALA A 28 6.93 4.34 -13.79
N LYS A 29 6.69 4.27 -15.11
CA LYS A 29 7.64 3.71 -16.09
C LYS A 29 9.00 4.39 -16.01
N GLN A 30 9.02 5.73 -16.03
CA GLN A 30 10.27 6.50 -15.98
C GLN A 30 11.03 6.28 -14.66
N ALA A 31 10.34 6.32 -13.52
CA ALA A 31 10.94 6.06 -12.21
C ALA A 31 11.61 4.67 -12.15
N ARG A 32 10.88 3.65 -12.59
CA ARG A 32 11.36 2.26 -12.59
C ARG A 32 12.55 2.04 -13.52
N ILE A 33 12.55 2.63 -14.72
CA ILE A 33 13.70 2.60 -15.65
C ILE A 33 14.96 3.20 -15.01
N LYS A 34 14.80 4.20 -14.15
CA LYS A 34 15.90 4.85 -13.44
C LYS A 34 16.34 4.13 -12.16
N GLY A 35 15.65 3.05 -11.80
CA GLY A 35 15.93 2.26 -10.59
C GLY A 35 15.38 2.89 -9.31
N VAL A 36 14.34 3.73 -9.42
CA VAL A 36 13.61 4.26 -8.28
C VAL A 36 12.40 3.36 -8.02
N ASP A 37 12.22 2.92 -6.79
CA ASP A 37 11.08 2.08 -6.40
C ASP A 37 9.79 2.90 -6.44
N PHE A 38 8.78 2.40 -7.13
CA PHE A 38 7.50 3.08 -7.28
C PHE A 38 6.39 2.32 -6.55
N ILE A 39 5.85 2.93 -5.48
CA ILE A 39 4.80 2.34 -4.64
C ILE A 39 3.49 3.10 -4.87
N LEU A 40 2.38 2.38 -5.02
CA LEU A 40 1.04 2.97 -5.16
C LEU A 40 0.15 2.68 -3.96
N ASN A 41 -0.52 3.71 -3.45
CA ASN A 41 -1.76 3.58 -2.68
C ASN A 41 -2.97 4.02 -3.51
N PRO A 42 -3.84 3.10 -3.96
CA PRO A 42 -5.00 3.41 -4.79
C PRO A 42 -6.22 3.93 -4.03
N LEU A 43 -6.09 4.28 -2.74
CA LEU A 43 -7.20 4.80 -1.92
C LEU A 43 -8.45 3.89 -1.91
N LYS A 44 -8.25 2.57 -1.96
CA LYS A 44 -9.28 1.52 -2.06
C LYS A 44 -10.03 1.47 -3.40
N GLN A 45 -9.56 2.17 -4.43
CA GLN A 45 -10.07 2.04 -5.79
C GLN A 45 -9.45 0.82 -6.48
N GLU A 46 -10.16 0.28 -7.46
CA GLU A 46 -9.59 -0.70 -8.37
C GLU A 46 -8.57 -0.02 -9.28
N ILE A 47 -7.41 -0.64 -9.43
CA ILE A 47 -6.34 -0.13 -10.29
C ILE A 47 -6.46 -0.76 -11.67
N SER A 48 -6.15 0.03 -12.70
CA SER A 48 -6.03 -0.52 -14.05
C SER A 48 -4.89 -1.53 -14.12
N HIS A 49 -5.04 -2.54 -14.98
CA HIS A 49 -4.02 -3.57 -15.16
C HIS A 49 -2.68 -2.97 -15.64
N ASP A 50 -2.75 -2.01 -16.56
CA ASP A 50 -1.57 -1.31 -17.09
C ASP A 50 -0.82 -0.56 -15.99
N LEU A 51 -1.51 0.10 -15.05
CA LEU A 51 -0.84 0.75 -13.93
C LEU A 51 -0.18 -0.28 -13.00
N ALA A 52 -0.86 -1.39 -12.72
CA ALA A 52 -0.34 -2.45 -11.85
C ALA A 52 0.97 -3.09 -12.34
N GLU A 53 1.17 -3.21 -13.66
CA GLU A 53 2.40 -3.76 -14.25
C GLU A 53 3.65 -2.89 -14.01
N HIS A 54 3.44 -1.59 -13.78
CA HIS A 54 4.51 -0.60 -13.68
C HIS A 54 4.80 -0.15 -12.23
N ILE A 55 4.15 -0.77 -11.26
CA ILE A 55 4.31 -0.49 -9.82
C ILE A 55 5.06 -1.65 -9.17
N ASP A 56 6.02 -1.34 -8.30
CA ASP A 56 6.80 -2.35 -7.59
C ASP A 56 6.05 -2.88 -6.35
N GLY A 57 5.19 -2.07 -5.74
CA GLY A 57 4.31 -2.50 -4.66
C GLY A 57 3.02 -1.69 -4.53
N ILE A 58 1.92 -2.38 -4.23
CA ILE A 58 0.64 -1.75 -3.91
C ILE A 58 0.44 -1.79 -2.40
N GLN A 59 0.29 -0.63 -1.77
CA GLN A 59 -0.05 -0.51 -0.37
C GLN A 59 -1.35 0.26 -0.21
N SER A 60 -2.44 -0.45 0.11
CA SER A 60 -3.67 0.22 0.53
C SER A 60 -3.65 0.40 2.04
N PHE A 61 -3.25 1.60 2.50
CA PHE A 61 -3.37 1.97 3.91
C PHE A 61 -4.69 2.72 4.14
N SER A 62 -5.41 2.34 5.18
CA SER A 62 -6.52 3.17 5.66
C SER A 62 -5.94 4.25 6.56
N VAL A 63 -6.03 5.51 6.13
CA VAL A 63 -5.59 6.67 6.93
C VAL A 63 -6.20 6.62 8.33
N GLY A 64 -7.49 6.28 8.45
CA GLY A 64 -8.17 6.15 9.74
C GLY A 64 -7.55 5.10 10.67
N VAL A 65 -7.12 3.96 10.11
CA VAL A 65 -6.40 2.94 10.87
C VAL A 65 -5.03 3.46 11.30
N GLY A 66 -4.28 4.09 10.39
CA GLY A 66 -2.97 4.64 10.72
C GLY A 66 -3.04 5.70 11.81
N LEU A 67 -4.04 6.59 11.75
CA LEU A 67 -4.29 7.58 12.80
C LEU A 67 -4.64 6.92 14.13
N ALA A 68 -5.54 5.92 14.14
CA ALA A 68 -5.90 5.20 15.36
C ALA A 68 -4.70 4.49 15.99
N GLU A 69 -3.82 3.86 15.19
CA GLU A 69 -2.59 3.22 15.66
C GLU A 69 -1.57 4.22 16.24
N ILE A 70 -1.38 5.36 15.57
CA ILE A 70 -0.45 6.41 16.03
C ILE A 70 -0.96 7.08 17.30
N LEU A 71 -2.24 7.45 17.32
CA LEU A 71 -2.87 8.16 18.44
C LEU A 71 -3.27 7.23 19.59
N LYS A 72 -3.19 5.91 19.39
CA LYS A 72 -3.61 4.88 20.36
C LYS A 72 -5.06 5.08 20.84
N CYS A 73 -5.93 5.55 19.95
CA CYS A 73 -7.32 5.81 20.22
C CYS A 73 -8.21 4.99 19.28
N ASP A 74 -9.31 4.45 19.80
CA ASP A 74 -10.31 3.81 18.97
C ASP A 74 -11.24 4.88 18.35
N PRO A 75 -11.55 4.80 17.04
CA PRO A 75 -12.48 5.72 16.41
C PRO A 75 -13.89 5.59 17.01
N GLU A 76 -14.48 6.73 17.37
CA GLU A 76 -15.84 6.78 17.91
C GLU A 76 -16.86 6.19 16.94
N GLY A 77 -17.84 5.45 17.47
CA GLY A 77 -18.92 4.86 16.69
C GLY A 77 -18.56 3.59 15.91
N ASN A 78 -17.35 3.04 16.07
CA ASN A 78 -16.89 1.80 15.41
C ASN A 78 -17.25 1.76 13.90
N PRO A 79 -16.70 2.69 13.10
CA PRO A 79 -17.09 2.85 11.70
C PRO A 79 -16.74 1.60 10.86
N GLN A 80 -17.44 1.41 9.74
CA GLN A 80 -17.30 0.20 8.89
C GLN A 80 -15.85 -0.14 8.54
N TRP A 81 -15.03 0.87 8.21
CA TRP A 81 -13.63 0.66 7.88
C TRP A 81 -12.78 0.15 9.06
N TRP A 82 -13.18 0.43 10.30
CA TRP A 82 -12.54 -0.06 11.53
C TRP A 82 -12.95 -1.51 11.80
N GLN A 83 -14.22 -1.84 11.59
CA GLN A 83 -14.72 -3.22 11.64
C GLN A 83 -14.01 -4.11 10.63
N ASP A 84 -13.91 -3.65 9.38
CA ASP A 84 -13.21 -4.37 8.30
C ASP A 84 -11.72 -4.59 8.66
N TYR A 85 -11.08 -3.60 9.29
CA TYR A 85 -9.71 -3.71 9.77
C TYR A 85 -9.58 -4.77 10.88
N GLN A 86 -10.44 -4.71 11.91
CA GLN A 86 -10.45 -5.68 13.00
C GLN A 86 -10.67 -7.11 12.47
N ALA A 87 -11.60 -7.30 11.54
CA ALA A 87 -11.86 -8.58 10.89
C ALA A 87 -10.64 -9.10 10.11
N LYS A 88 -9.99 -8.24 9.31
CA LYS A 88 -8.75 -8.60 8.60
C LYS A 88 -7.61 -8.96 9.55
N ALA A 89 -7.44 -8.20 10.64
CA ALA A 89 -6.42 -8.46 11.65
C ALA A 89 -6.64 -9.81 12.35
N ALA A 90 -7.88 -10.13 12.73
CA ALA A 90 -8.26 -11.42 13.29
C ALA A 90 -7.96 -12.58 12.32
N ALA A 91 -8.39 -12.47 11.07
CA ALA A 91 -8.15 -13.50 10.04
C ALA A 91 -6.64 -13.73 9.79
N ASN A 92 -5.84 -12.67 9.74
CA ASN A 92 -4.38 -12.79 9.60
C ASN A 92 -3.73 -13.47 10.82
N LYS A 93 -4.23 -13.21 12.03
CA LYS A 93 -3.76 -13.86 13.26
C LYS A 93 -4.08 -15.36 13.24
N GLU A 94 -5.26 -15.75 12.77
CA GLU A 94 -5.65 -17.15 12.60
C GLU A 94 -4.78 -17.87 11.55
N LYS A 95 -4.62 -17.28 10.36
CA LYS A 95 -3.72 -17.81 9.31
C LYS A 95 -2.30 -18.02 9.82
N ARG A 96 -1.77 -17.08 10.61
CA ARG A 96 -0.45 -17.18 11.25
C ARG A 96 -0.38 -18.32 12.27
N LYS A 97 -1.42 -18.51 13.09
CA LYS A 97 -1.50 -19.63 14.05
C LYS A 97 -1.55 -20.98 13.33
N ALA A 98 -2.39 -21.11 12.30
CA ALA A 98 -2.50 -22.32 11.49
C ALA A 98 -1.15 -22.69 10.85
N LYS A 99 -0.46 -21.74 10.21
CA LYS A 99 0.86 -21.96 9.59
C LYS A 99 1.93 -22.41 10.59
N LYS A 100 1.90 -21.90 11.83
CA LYS A 100 2.80 -22.35 12.92
C LYS A 100 2.48 -23.77 13.38
N GLN A 101 1.21 -24.15 13.44
CA GLN A 101 0.80 -25.50 13.82
C GLN A 101 1.19 -26.54 12.75
N THR A 102 1.03 -26.22 11.47
CA THR A 102 1.44 -27.12 10.37
C THR A 102 2.96 -27.32 10.33
N ARG A 103 3.75 -26.28 10.63
CA ARG A 103 5.22 -26.36 10.68
C ARG A 103 5.76 -27.14 11.88
N LYS A 104 5.02 -27.24 12.99
CA LYS A 104 5.40 -28.04 14.16
C LYS A 104 5.02 -29.53 14.05
N LYS A 105 4.20 -29.91 13.07
CA LYS A 105 3.78 -31.29 12.81
C LYS A 105 4.58 -31.99 11.69
N LYS A 106 5.50 -31.28 11.05
CA LYS A 106 6.54 -31.84 10.16
C LYS A 106 7.84 -31.89 10.93
#